data_AF-A0A1M4YX11-F1
#
_entry.id   AF-A0A1M4YX11-F1
#
_cell.length_a   1.000
_cell.length_b   1.000
_cell.length_c   1.000
_cell.angle_alpha   90.00
_cell.angle_beta   90.00
_cell.angle_gamma   90.00
#
_symmetry.space_group_name_H-M   'P 1'
#
loop_
_entity.id
_entity.type
_entity.pdbx_description
1 polymer ?
#
loop_
_entity_poly.entity_id
_entity_poly.type
_entity_poly.pdbx_seq_one_letter_code
_entity_poly.pdbx_strand_id
1 'polypeptide(L)'
;MNLNLKITLPEDFKILCDLFQVTPEEIINKFINRVSFPFYYSRPDGNERWATLFFLNEISEGNPSVQAELPLHEPFMDALAEVVFKHLDIGNKNVEKAELAGRMVMKKWHKHILAERKK
;
A
#
# COMPACT_ATOMS: atom_id res chain seq x y z
N MET A 1 -15.92 -2.03 2.61
CA MET A 1 -16.30 -3.32 2.00
C MET A 1 -16.05 -4.37 3.05
N ASN A 2 -17.07 -5.12 3.48
CA ASN A 2 -16.87 -6.23 4.41
C ASN A 2 -16.72 -7.50 3.57
N LEU A 3 -15.59 -8.19 3.73
CA LEU A 3 -15.32 -9.45 3.05
C LEU A 3 -15.50 -10.59 4.05
N ASN A 4 -16.17 -11.67 3.64
CA ASN A 4 -16.21 -12.91 4.41
C ASN A 4 -15.19 -13.88 3.79
N LEU A 5 -13.95 -13.81 4.25
CA LEU A 5 -12.83 -14.61 3.76
C LEU A 5 -12.63 -15.83 4.65
N LYS A 6 -12.58 -17.02 4.04
CA LYS A 6 -12.06 -18.22 4.71
C LYS A 6 -10.57 -18.32 4.38
N ILE A 7 -9.74 -18.14 5.40
CA ILE A 7 -8.28 -18.25 5.29
C ILE A 7 -7.80 -19.46 6.09
N THR A 8 -6.90 -20.23 5.49
CA THR A 8 -6.17 -21.28 6.21
C THR A 8 -4.92 -20.66 6.80
N LEU A 9 -4.85 -20.61 8.12
CA LEU A 9 -3.70 -20.04 8.83
C LEU A 9 -2.55 -21.06 8.88
N PRO A 10 -1.31 -20.69 8.47
CA PRO A 10 -0.13 -21.53 8.64
C PRO A 10 0.13 -21.86 10.11
N GLU A 11 0.74 -23.02 10.37
CA GLU A 11 1.03 -23.49 11.73
C GLU A 11 1.93 -22.51 12.49
N ASP A 12 3.04 -22.09 11.90
CA ASP A 12 3.97 -21.12 12.52
C ASP A 12 3.27 -19.81 12.91
N PHE A 13 2.35 -19.33 12.07
CA PHE A 13 1.62 -18.10 12.36
C PHE A 13 0.68 -18.27 13.56
N LYS A 14 0.00 -19.42 13.68
CA LYS A 14 -0.81 -19.75 14.85
C LYS A 14 0.04 -19.82 16.11
N ILE A 15 1.16 -20.53 16.04
CA ILE A 15 2.10 -20.66 17.18
C ILE A 15 2.55 -19.28 17.65
N LEU A 16 2.94 -18.39 16.73
CA LEU A 16 3.34 -17.03 17.09
C LEU A 16 2.19 -16.24 17.71
N CYS A 17 0.96 -16.38 17.19
CA CYS A 17 -0.22 -15.75 17.78
C CYS A 17 -0.44 -16.23 19.23
N ASP A 18 -0.37 -17.53 19.46
CA ASP A 18 -0.55 -18.14 20.78
C ASP A 18 0.56 -17.71 21.77
N LEU A 19 1.83 -17.74 21.33
CA LEU A 19 2.98 -17.33 22.15
C LEU A 19 2.88 -15.89 22.65
N PHE A 20 2.39 -14.99 21.80
CA PHE A 20 2.27 -13.56 22.13
C PHE A 20 0.86 -13.14 22.55
N GLN A 21 -0.06 -14.09 22.70
CA GLN A 21 -1.46 -13.86 23.09
C GLN A 21 -2.17 -12.80 22.22
N VAL A 22 -1.95 -12.87 20.91
CA VAL A 22 -2.62 -12.00 19.92
C VAL A 22 -3.51 -12.84 19.04
N THR A 23 -4.59 -12.25 18.53
CA THR A 23 -5.46 -12.96 17.58
C THR A 23 -4.95 -12.82 16.13
N PRO A 24 -5.09 -13.86 15.29
CA PRO A 24 -4.81 -13.76 13.86
C PRO A 24 -5.53 -12.57 13.20
N GLU A 25 -6.79 -12.35 13.55
CA GLU A 25 -7.64 -11.28 13.02
C GLU A 25 -7.07 -9.90 13.32
N GLU A 26 -6.57 -9.67 14.55
CA GLU A 26 -5.94 -8.40 14.91
C GLU A 26 -4.69 -8.11 14.08
N ILE A 27 -3.83 -9.12 13.88
CA ILE A 27 -2.58 -8.97 13.13
C ILE A 27 -2.88 -8.71 11.64
N ILE A 28 -3.78 -9.49 11.05
CA ILE A 28 -4.18 -9.34 9.65
C ILE A 28 -4.82 -7.96 9.41
N ASN A 29 -5.73 -7.53 10.29
CA ASN A 29 -6.33 -6.21 10.18
C ASN A 29 -5.29 -5.09 10.32
N LYS A 30 -4.35 -5.20 11.27
CA LYS A 30 -3.24 -4.23 11.42
C LYS A 30 -2.38 -4.18 10.16
N PHE A 31 -2.11 -5.33 9.54
CA PHE A 31 -1.34 -5.40 8.30
C PHE A 31 -2.05 -4.67 7.16
N ILE A 32 -3.31 -5.00 6.90
CA ILE A 32 -4.11 -4.38 5.82
C ILE A 32 -4.22 -2.88 6.02
N ASN A 33 -4.48 -2.42 7.26
CA ASN A 33 -4.61 -1.00 7.58
C ASN A 33 -3.30 -0.21 7.39
N ARG A 34 -2.15 -0.89 7.33
CA ARG A 34 -0.84 -0.28 7.08
C ARG A 34 -0.44 -0.23 5.61
N VAL A 35 -1.20 -0.86 4.71
CA VAL A 35 -0.94 -0.78 3.26
C VAL A 35 -1.28 0.63 2.77
N SER A 36 -0.27 1.43 2.42
CA SER A 36 -0.43 2.82 2.01
C SER A 36 0.77 3.32 1.22
N PHE A 37 0.61 3.56 -0.08
CA PHE A 37 1.69 4.13 -0.90
C PHE A 37 2.08 5.56 -0.44
N PRO A 38 1.15 6.47 -0.09
CA PRO A 38 1.50 7.79 0.40
C PRO A 38 2.36 7.74 1.67
N PHE A 39 2.03 6.86 2.61
CA PHE A 39 2.88 6.63 3.79
C PHE A 39 4.24 6.06 3.38
N TYR A 40 4.25 5.04 2.52
CA TYR A 40 5.47 4.38 2.07
C TYR A 40 6.46 5.35 1.42
N TYR A 41 6.03 6.26 0.55
CA TYR A 41 6.92 7.23 -0.09
C TYR A 41 7.30 8.39 0.84
N SER A 42 6.41 8.80 1.75
CA SER A 42 6.64 9.98 2.59
C SER A 42 7.50 9.73 3.83
N ARG A 43 7.60 8.48 4.27
CA ARG A 43 8.35 8.06 5.47
C ARG A 43 9.30 6.92 5.13
N PRO A 44 10.42 7.18 4.44
CA PRO A 44 11.33 6.11 4.00
C PRO A 44 11.91 5.27 5.15
N ASP A 45 12.08 5.87 6.33
CA ASP A 45 12.64 5.21 7.52
C ASP A 45 11.56 4.64 8.47
N GLY A 46 10.29 4.67 8.07
CA GLY A 46 9.18 4.19 8.89
C GLY A 46 9.14 2.67 9.00
N ASN A 47 9.15 2.14 10.22
CA ASN A 47 9.04 0.69 10.47
C ASN A 47 7.72 0.06 9.98
N GLU A 48 6.71 0.86 9.63
CA GLU A 48 5.40 0.39 9.19
C GLU A 48 5.30 0.16 7.68
N ARG A 49 6.39 0.37 6.92
CA ARG A 49 6.42 0.23 5.46
C ARG A 49 6.28 -1.21 4.96
N TRP A 50 6.60 -2.20 5.79
CA TRP A 50 6.68 -3.61 5.40
C TRP A 50 5.39 -4.14 4.75
N ALA A 51 4.22 -3.73 5.25
CA ALA A 51 2.95 -4.15 4.68
C ALA A 51 2.76 -3.65 3.24
N THR A 52 3.18 -2.41 2.98
CA THR A 52 3.13 -1.83 1.63
C THR A 52 4.18 -2.47 0.71
N LEU A 53 5.38 -2.75 1.23
CA LEU A 53 6.43 -3.40 0.46
C LEU A 53 6.02 -4.83 0.04
N PHE A 54 5.46 -5.61 0.96
CA PHE A 54 4.90 -6.92 0.64
C PHE A 54 3.83 -6.82 -0.45
N PHE A 55 2.87 -5.89 -0.31
CA PHE A 55 1.84 -5.69 -1.33
C PHE A 55 2.43 -5.32 -2.70
N LEU A 56 3.43 -4.42 -2.73
CA LEU A 56 4.14 -4.04 -3.95
C LEU A 56 4.80 -5.26 -4.62
N ASN A 57 5.45 -6.12 -3.83
CA ASN A 57 6.09 -7.34 -4.33
C ASN A 57 5.07 -8.30 -4.96
N GLU A 58 3.94 -8.52 -4.29
CA GLU A 58 2.88 -9.40 -4.79
C GLU A 58 2.28 -8.89 -6.11
N ILE A 59 2.15 -7.58 -6.29
CA ILE A 59 1.63 -7.04 -7.55
C ILE A 59 2.68 -6.96 -8.65
N SER A 60 3.97 -6.81 -8.32
CA SER A 60 5.05 -6.75 -9.30
C SER A 60 5.51 -8.11 -9.78
N GLU A 61 5.54 -9.12 -8.90
CA GLU A 61 6.09 -10.44 -9.20
C GLU A 61 5.00 -11.53 -9.25
N GLY A 62 3.94 -11.38 -8.45
CA GLY A 62 2.96 -12.44 -8.20
C GLY A 62 1.75 -12.48 -9.12
N ASN A 63 1.56 -11.48 -10.00
CA ASN A 63 0.32 -11.39 -10.79
C ASN A 63 0.52 -10.92 -12.24
N PRO A 64 0.50 -11.84 -13.24
CA PRO A 64 0.66 -11.52 -14.65
C PRO A 64 -0.37 -10.52 -15.19
N SER A 65 -1.61 -10.51 -14.68
CA SER A 65 -2.62 -9.56 -15.14
C SER A 65 -2.31 -8.14 -14.64
N VAL A 66 -1.72 -8.02 -13.45
CA VAL A 66 -1.29 -6.71 -12.93
C VAL A 66 -0.07 -6.21 -13.68
N GLN A 67 0.88 -7.10 -14.03
CA GLN A 67 2.02 -6.75 -14.87
C GLN A 67 1.59 -6.25 -16.26
N ALA A 68 0.61 -6.89 -16.89
CA ALA A 68 0.08 -6.45 -18.18
C ALA A 68 -0.55 -5.05 -18.13
N GLU A 69 -1.14 -4.68 -16.99
CA GLU A 69 -1.72 -3.35 -16.78
C GLU A 69 -0.72 -2.32 -16.22
N LEU A 70 0.52 -2.72 -15.90
CA LEU A 70 1.51 -1.84 -15.28
C LEU A 70 1.74 -0.52 -16.04
N PRO A 71 1.78 -0.48 -17.38
CA PRO A 71 1.88 0.78 -18.12
C PRO A 71 0.73 1.77 -17.86
N LEU A 72 -0.47 1.30 -17.47
CA LEU A 72 -1.59 2.16 -17.08
C LEU A 72 -1.39 2.76 -15.67
N HIS A 73 -0.58 2.10 -14.85
CA HIS A 73 -0.31 2.45 -13.47
C HIS A 73 0.91 3.37 -13.32
N GLU A 74 1.96 3.17 -14.11
CA GLU A 74 3.25 3.87 -14.05
C GLU A 74 3.13 5.40 -13.95
N PRO A 75 2.37 6.11 -14.81
CA PRO A 75 2.32 7.58 -14.74
C PRO A 75 1.80 8.11 -13.39
N PHE A 76 0.95 7.35 -12.72
CA PHE A 76 0.43 7.71 -11.40
C PHE A 76 1.40 7.36 -10.28
N MET A 77 2.21 6.30 -10.45
CA MET A 77 3.30 5.98 -9.53
C MET A 77 4.37 7.07 -9.57
N ASP A 78 4.73 7.53 -10.76
CA ASP A 78 5.67 8.64 -10.94
C ASP A 78 5.13 9.94 -10.35
N ALA A 79 3.87 10.29 -10.67
CA ALA A 79 3.23 11.48 -10.11
C ALA A 79 3.11 11.42 -8.58
N LEU A 80 2.91 10.22 -8.02
CA LEU A 80 2.87 10.03 -6.57
C LEU A 80 4.25 10.30 -5.95
N ALA A 81 5.31 9.72 -6.52
CA ALA A 81 6.67 9.93 -6.06
C ALA A 81 7.06 11.42 -6.14
N GLU A 82 6.82 12.06 -7.28
CA GLU A 82 7.12 13.48 -7.51
C GLU A 82 6.45 14.39 -6.48
N VAL A 83 5.14 14.22 -6.29
CA VAL A 83 4.36 15.05 -5.36
C VAL A 83 4.82 14.86 -3.92
N VAL A 84 5.19 13.63 -3.54
CA VAL A 84 5.72 13.34 -2.20
C VAL A 84 7.09 13.99 -2.00
N PHE A 85 8.04 13.78 -2.93
CA PHE A 85 9.39 14.35 -2.82
C PHE A 85 9.38 15.87 -2.79
N LYS A 86 8.52 16.51 -3.59
CA LYS A 86 8.33 17.97 -3.54
C LYS A 86 7.97 18.50 -2.15
N HIS A 87 7.27 17.73 -1.33
CA HIS A 87 6.91 18.13 0.03
C HIS A 87 7.94 17.74 1.10
N LEU A 88 8.94 16.94 0.74
CA LEU A 88 10.05 16.54 1.60
C LEU A 88 11.35 17.32 1.32
N ASP A 89 11.56 17.80 0.10
CA ASP A 89 12.79 18.50 -0.31
C ASP A 89 12.78 20.01 0.01
N ILE A 90 11.60 20.60 0.17
CA ILE A 90 11.49 21.97 0.67
C ILE A 90 11.96 21.92 2.12
N GLY A 91 12.99 22.71 2.49
CA GLY A 91 13.80 22.65 3.73
C GLY A 91 13.10 22.62 5.09
N ASN A 92 11.79 22.41 5.13
CA ASN A 92 11.01 21.95 6.27
C ASN A 92 10.18 20.72 5.84
N LYS A 93 10.75 19.52 6.03
CA LYS A 93 10.10 18.24 5.70
C LYS A 93 8.70 18.16 6.31
N ASN A 94 7.66 18.24 5.49
CA ASN A 94 6.28 18.13 5.96
C ASN A 94 5.67 16.81 5.49
N VAL A 95 5.91 15.78 6.30
CA VAL A 95 5.45 14.41 6.05
C VAL A 95 3.93 14.34 5.91
N GLU A 96 3.18 15.03 6.77
CA GLU A 96 1.72 15.03 6.72
C GLU A 96 1.19 15.63 5.41
N LYS A 97 1.80 16.72 4.95
CA LYS A 97 1.46 17.34 3.67
C LYS A 97 1.82 16.43 2.49
N ALA A 98 2.96 15.75 2.56
CA ALA A 98 3.37 14.77 1.56
C ALA A 98 2.38 13.61 1.47
N GLU A 99 1.98 13.04 2.61
CA GLU A 99 0.96 11.98 2.68
C GLU A 99 -0.38 12.45 2.12
N LEU A 100 -0.86 13.63 2.52
CA LEU A 100 -2.13 14.17 2.04
C LEU A 100 -2.10 14.37 0.51
N ALA A 101 -1.01 14.92 0.00
CA ALA A 101 -0.82 15.14 -1.43
C ALA A 101 -0.77 13.81 -2.20
N GLY A 102 -0.07 12.81 -1.67
CA GLY A 102 -0.07 11.46 -2.25
C GLY A 102 -1.45 10.80 -2.25
N ARG A 103 -2.24 10.97 -1.19
CA ARG A 103 -3.63 10.48 -1.14
C ARG A 103 -4.51 11.13 -2.22
N MET A 104 -4.26 12.39 -2.58
CA MET A 104 -4.97 13.03 -3.69
C MET A 104 -4.61 12.40 -5.04
N VAL A 105 -3.34 12.08 -5.28
CA VAL A 105 -2.89 11.36 -6.49
C VAL A 105 -3.56 9.98 -6.56
N MET A 106 -3.55 9.20 -5.46
CA MET A 106 -4.22 7.89 -5.41
C MET A 106 -5.71 7.96 -5.74
N LYS A 107 -6.44 8.96 -5.25
CA LYS A 107 -7.86 9.13 -5.58
C LYS A 107 -8.08 9.37 -7.08
N LYS A 108 -7.23 10.19 -7.70
CA LYS A 108 -7.27 10.45 -9.16
C LYS A 108 -6.93 9.19 -9.94
N TRP A 109 -5.87 8.50 -9.53
CA TRP A 109 -5.42 7.23 -10.12
C TRP A 109 -6.53 6.18 -10.10
N HIS A 110 -7.15 5.95 -8.93
CA HIS A 110 -8.24 5.00 -8.79
C HIS A 110 -9.41 5.32 -9.73
N LYS A 111 -9.83 6.59 -9.80
CA LYS A 111 -10.90 7.01 -10.72
C LYS A 111 -10.54 6.77 -12.18
N HIS A 112 -9.31 7.05 -12.58
CA HIS A 112 -8.83 6.86 -13.94
C HIS A 112 -8.83 5.39 -14.34
N ILE A 113 -8.22 4.51 -13.53
CA ILE A 113 -8.15 3.07 -13.82
C ILE A 113 -9.55 2.45 -13.90
N LEU A 114 -10.47 2.83 -13.02
CA LEU A 114 -11.86 2.36 -13.10
C LEU A 114 -12.59 2.84 -14.35
N ALA A 115 -12.20 3.97 -14.94
CA ALA A 115 -12.77 4.44 -16.18
C ALA A 115 -12.18 3.71 -17.40
N GLU A 116 -10.87 3.49 -17.42
CA GLU A 116 -10.20 2.74 -18.50
C GLU A 116 -10.67 1.28 -18.55
N ARG A 117 -10.80 0.61 -17.40
CA ARG A 117 -11.28 -0.80 -17.34
C ARG A 117 -12.76 -0.99 -17.73
N LYS A 118 -13.53 0.10 -17.89
CA LYS A 118 -14.94 0.06 -18.30
C LYS A 118 -15.13 0.32 -19.80
N LYS A 119 -14.07 0.70 -20.51
CA LYS A 119 -14.07 0.86 -21.97
C LYS A 119 -13.88 -0.50 -22.64
#